data_AF-A0A3C1SLB5-F1
#
_entry.id   AF-A0A3C1SLB5-F1
#
_cell.length_a   1.000
_cell.length_b   1.000
_cell.length_c   1.000
_cell.angle_alpha   90.00
_cell.angle_beta   90.00
_cell.angle_gamma   90.00
#
_symmetry.space_group_name_H-M   'P 1'
#
loop_
_entity.id
_entity.type
_entity.pdbx_description
1 polymer ?
#
loop_
_entity_poly.entity_id
_entity_poly.type
_entity_poly.pdbx_seq_one_letter_code
_entity_poly.pdbx_strand_id
1 'polypeptide(L)'
;MIVTYLAVAFFAFVRTATSNTVSSFNINKLEVGQVVTVTIVASKSLPADYDNPVSVEKGEKITKEGFPITEEQYAKLKKMAESPAYVDYRALADSLLYIAMIALLAGFLFSSVCLGHKAEVREMVLMSVFFVLVYGLTTFSLKTPAFSSPYMLGIIVPSAFCAMIIAILFGQLDAVFFSVVASLGVLNASGFELVPMLYTVAIMLSATRIVRGIQRRMDLVVASVLLSVLNVAFIMLLKVMFNDSLGHEMIAYAGVAFNGFFSGILVLGFLTPLEMILNTASVFRLMDLSDLNNPTMK
;
A
#
# COMPACT_ATOMS: atom_id res chain seq x y z
N MET A 1 -7.28 -8.01 -16.23
CA MET A 1 -6.24 -6.96 -16.45
C MET A 1 -6.84 -5.58 -16.75
N ILE A 2 -7.70 -5.40 -17.75
CA ILE A 2 -8.29 -4.06 -18.05
C ILE A 2 -9.10 -3.50 -16.87
N VAL A 3 -9.97 -4.32 -16.27
CA VAL A 3 -10.77 -3.91 -15.09
C VAL A 3 -9.86 -3.53 -13.91
N THR A 4 -8.81 -4.32 -13.68
CA THR A 4 -7.78 -4.06 -12.66
C THR A 4 -7.09 -2.72 -12.90
N TYR A 5 -6.69 -2.47 -14.15
CA TYR A 5 -6.07 -1.21 -14.56
C TYR A 5 -7.00 -0.02 -14.31
N LEU A 6 -8.28 -0.12 -14.68
CA LEU A 6 -9.27 0.94 -14.45
C LEU A 6 -9.49 1.20 -12.96
N ALA A 7 -9.56 0.16 -12.12
CA ALA A 7 -9.70 0.31 -10.68
C ALA A 7 -8.50 1.01 -10.06
N VAL A 8 -7.28 0.63 -10.44
CA VAL A 8 -6.03 1.23 -9.94
C VAL A 8 -5.89 2.67 -10.43
N ALA A 9 -6.25 2.93 -11.69
CA ALA A 9 -6.31 4.28 -12.26
C ALA A 9 -7.30 5.18 -11.50
N PHE A 10 -8.44 4.65 -11.07
CA PHE A 10 -9.38 5.37 -10.21
C PHE A 10 -8.74 5.71 -8.85
N PHE A 11 -8.05 4.76 -8.19
CA PHE A 11 -7.33 5.06 -6.95
C PHE A 11 -6.22 6.10 -7.15
N ALA A 12 -5.48 6.04 -8.26
CA ALA A 12 -4.46 7.03 -8.62
C ALA A 12 -5.08 8.42 -8.83
N PHE A 13 -6.20 8.50 -9.55
CA PHE A 13 -6.96 9.74 -9.73
C PHE A 13 -7.43 10.30 -8.38
N VAL A 14 -8.05 9.46 -7.53
CA VAL A 14 -8.49 9.85 -6.18
C VAL A 14 -7.33 10.29 -5.31
N ARG A 15 -6.13 9.70 -5.45
CA ARG A 15 -4.93 10.16 -4.75
C ARG A 15 -4.54 11.56 -5.23
N THR A 16 -4.38 11.77 -6.53
CA THR A 16 -3.95 13.07 -7.08
C THR A 16 -4.99 14.17 -6.84
N ALA A 17 -6.28 13.85 -6.92
CA ALA A 17 -7.37 14.78 -6.64
C ALA A 17 -7.40 15.21 -5.16
N THR A 18 -7.12 14.30 -4.22
CA THR A 18 -7.11 14.63 -2.78
C THR A 18 -5.78 15.20 -2.29
N SER A 19 -4.65 14.83 -2.89
CA SER A 19 -3.32 15.28 -2.47
C SER A 19 -3.12 16.80 -2.60
N ASN A 20 -3.93 17.46 -3.44
CA ASN A 20 -3.87 18.89 -3.69
C ASN A 20 -5.06 19.67 -3.09
N THR A 21 -5.96 18.99 -2.36
CA THR A 21 -7.01 19.66 -1.61
C THR A 21 -6.38 20.22 -0.35
N VAL A 22 -6.13 21.52 -0.37
CA VAL A 22 -5.77 22.35 0.79
C VAL A 22 -6.96 22.44 1.78
N SER A 23 -7.91 21.49 1.74
CA SER A 23 -9.05 21.44 2.66
C SER A 23 -8.70 20.84 4.02
N SER A 24 -7.42 20.53 4.29
CA SER A 24 -6.96 20.18 5.64
C SER A 24 -6.77 21.41 6.52
N PHE A 25 -6.63 22.62 5.94
CA PHE A 25 -6.57 23.84 6.71
C PHE A 25 -7.99 24.38 6.90
N ASN A 26 -8.57 24.09 8.04
CA ASN A 26 -9.86 24.64 8.47
C ASN A 26 -9.68 26.14 8.74
N ILE A 27 -9.67 26.97 7.70
CA ILE A 27 -9.40 28.42 7.78
C ILE A 27 -10.40 29.15 8.67
N ASN A 28 -11.58 28.57 8.87
CA ASN A 28 -12.57 29.06 9.83
C ASN A 28 -12.07 29.03 11.30
N LYS A 29 -10.90 28.42 11.58
CA LYS A 29 -10.28 28.38 12.91
C LYS A 29 -9.02 29.24 13.05
N LEU A 30 -8.61 29.96 12.00
CA LEU A 30 -7.41 30.80 12.00
C LEU A 30 -7.83 32.27 12.05
N GLU A 31 -7.37 32.99 13.07
CA GLU A 31 -7.59 34.44 13.22
C GLU A 31 -6.26 35.20 13.09
N VAL A 32 -6.33 36.44 12.59
CA VAL A 32 -5.17 37.34 12.50
C VAL A 32 -4.65 37.59 13.92
N GLY A 33 -3.34 37.40 14.14
CA GLY A 33 -2.71 37.51 15.46
C GLY A 33 -2.62 36.21 16.27
N GLN A 34 -3.21 35.10 15.82
CA GLN A 34 -3.06 33.80 16.47
C GLN A 34 -1.65 33.23 16.28
N VAL A 35 -1.07 32.63 17.33
CA VAL A 35 0.23 31.96 17.24
C VAL A 35 0.09 30.64 16.49
N VAL A 36 0.87 30.47 15.43
CA VAL A 36 0.81 29.29 14.57
C VAL A 36 1.57 28.13 15.21
N THR A 37 0.94 26.96 15.31
CA THR A 37 1.56 25.73 15.85
C THR A 37 2.28 24.89 14.80
N VAL A 38 2.09 25.18 13.50
CA VAL A 38 2.68 24.42 12.38
C VAL A 38 3.18 25.34 11.29
N THR A 39 4.40 25.12 10.81
CA THR A 39 4.96 25.84 9.65
C THR A 39 4.23 25.41 8.37
N ILE A 40 3.52 26.31 7.71
CA ILE A 40 2.83 26.04 6.44
C ILE A 40 3.70 26.50 5.29
N VAL A 41 4.05 25.57 4.40
CA VAL A 41 4.78 25.85 3.16
C VAL A 41 3.80 25.84 2.00
N ALA A 42 3.86 26.85 1.14
CA ALA A 42 3.04 26.93 -0.04
C ALA A 42 3.44 25.83 -1.02
N SER A 43 2.50 24.93 -1.30
CA SER A 43 2.68 23.86 -2.28
C SER A 43 2.49 24.34 -3.73
N LYS A 44 2.01 25.57 -3.93
CA LYS A 44 1.61 26.15 -5.23
C LYS A 44 2.15 27.57 -5.37
N SER A 45 2.41 27.98 -6.63
CA SER A 45 2.53 29.40 -6.95
C SER A 45 1.17 29.91 -7.43
N LEU A 46 0.67 30.97 -6.81
CA LEU A 46 -0.60 31.62 -7.15
C LEU A 46 -0.27 33.05 -7.60
N PRO A 47 -0.44 33.39 -8.89
CA PRO A 47 -0.25 34.77 -9.36
C PRO A 47 -1.29 35.70 -8.72
N ALA A 48 -1.00 37.00 -8.68
CA ALA A 48 -1.94 38.02 -8.21
C ALA A 48 -3.24 37.96 -9.04
N ASP A 49 -4.39 38.04 -8.37
CA ASP A 49 -5.71 38.03 -9.01
C ASP A 49 -6.46 39.31 -8.63
N TYR A 50 -7.50 39.67 -9.38
CA TYR A 50 -8.23 40.94 -9.23
C TYR A 50 -8.86 41.09 -7.83
N ASP A 51 -9.31 39.98 -7.24
CA ASP A 51 -9.91 39.95 -5.90
C ASP A 51 -8.88 39.79 -4.75
N ASN A 52 -7.63 39.43 -5.06
CA ASN A 52 -6.55 39.28 -4.08
C ASN A 52 -5.18 39.56 -4.73
N PRO A 53 -4.59 40.76 -4.50
CA PRO A 53 -3.37 41.22 -5.17
C PRO A 53 -2.09 40.49 -4.71
N VAL A 54 -2.21 39.57 -3.75
CA VAL A 54 -1.06 38.87 -3.17
C VAL A 54 -0.69 37.65 -4.02
N SER A 55 0.57 37.59 -4.43
CA SER A 55 1.17 36.41 -5.09
C SER A 55 1.75 35.45 -4.05
N VAL A 56 1.64 34.16 -4.33
CA VAL A 56 2.27 33.08 -3.55
C VAL A 56 3.24 32.35 -4.47
N GLU A 57 4.42 31.98 -4.00
CA GLU A 57 5.37 31.17 -4.76
C GLU A 57 5.46 29.74 -4.23
N LYS A 58 5.69 28.77 -5.13
CA LYS A 58 5.83 27.36 -4.74
C LYS A 58 7.10 27.19 -3.90
N GLY A 59 6.95 26.67 -2.68
CA GLY A 59 8.03 26.51 -1.70
C GLY A 59 8.15 27.66 -0.70
N GLU A 60 7.30 28.69 -0.79
CA GLU A 60 7.30 29.81 0.13
C GLU A 60 6.80 29.38 1.52
N LYS A 61 7.56 29.66 2.58
CA LYS A 61 7.11 29.43 3.97
C LYS A 61 6.15 30.55 4.38
N ILE A 62 4.85 30.29 4.34
CA ILE A 62 3.82 31.31 4.60
C ILE A 62 3.71 31.59 6.09
N THR A 63 3.77 30.57 6.93
CA THR A 63 3.76 30.72 8.40
C THR A 63 4.94 29.98 9.00
N LYS A 64 5.43 30.48 10.14
CA LYS A 64 6.47 29.84 10.94
C LYS A 64 5.91 29.54 12.32
N GLU A 65 6.19 28.34 12.81
CA GLU A 65 5.80 27.92 14.15
C GLU A 65 6.29 28.92 15.22
N GLY A 66 5.41 29.32 16.12
CA GLY A 66 5.69 30.25 17.22
C GLY A 66 5.56 31.74 16.87
N PHE A 67 5.17 32.10 15.64
CA PHE A 67 4.94 33.50 15.24
C PHE A 67 3.44 33.80 15.02
N PRO A 68 2.98 35.03 15.31
CA PRO A 68 1.61 35.45 15.04
C PRO A 68 1.33 35.59 13.54
N ILE A 69 0.12 35.21 13.11
CA ILE A 69 -0.32 35.35 11.71
C ILE A 69 -0.48 36.82 11.35
N THR A 70 0.25 37.26 10.32
CA THR A 70 0.13 38.60 9.72
C THR A 70 -1.03 38.64 8.71
N GLU A 71 -1.64 39.81 8.49
CA GLU A 71 -2.75 39.98 7.52
C GLU A 71 -2.40 39.48 6.11
N GLU A 72 -1.16 39.73 5.64
CA GLU A 72 -0.68 39.19 4.36
C GLU A 72 -0.62 37.66 4.32
N GLN A 73 -0.19 37.02 5.42
CA GLN A 73 -0.12 35.56 5.53
C GLN A 73 -1.53 34.95 5.54
N TYR A 74 -2.47 35.61 6.21
CA TYR A 74 -3.88 35.21 6.21
C TYR A 74 -4.51 35.30 4.81
N ALA A 75 -4.25 36.38 4.07
CA ALA A 75 -4.70 36.53 2.69
C ALA A 75 -4.13 35.45 1.76
N LYS A 76 -2.85 35.07 1.92
CA LYS A 76 -2.22 33.96 1.19
C LYS A 76 -2.88 32.61 1.53
N LEU A 77 -3.15 32.34 2.81
CA LEU A 77 -3.82 31.11 3.26
C LEU A 77 -5.27 31.03 2.74
N LYS A 78 -6.01 32.14 2.77
CA LYS A 78 -7.37 32.25 2.24
C LYS A 78 -7.41 31.95 0.75
N LYS A 79 -6.52 32.57 -0.03
CA LYS A 79 -6.39 32.33 -1.48
C LYS A 79 -6.01 30.89 -1.80
N MET A 80 -5.18 30.25 -0.96
CA MET A 80 -4.81 28.84 -1.11
C MET A 80 -5.97 27.87 -0.88
N ALA A 81 -6.96 28.22 -0.07
CA ALA A 81 -8.14 27.38 0.16
C ALA A 81 -9.33 27.68 -0.74
N GLU A 82 -9.47 28.92 -1.22
CA GLU A 82 -10.46 29.29 -2.23
C GLU A 82 -10.07 28.77 -3.62
N SER A 83 -8.80 28.42 -3.83
CA SER A 83 -8.33 27.84 -5.08
C SER A 83 -8.92 26.44 -5.33
N PRO A 84 -9.54 26.19 -6.50
CA PRO A 84 -10.12 24.89 -6.83
C PRO A 84 -9.06 23.79 -6.80
N ALA A 85 -9.50 22.56 -6.52
CA ALA A 85 -8.65 21.37 -6.50
C ALA A 85 -7.99 21.15 -7.87
N TYR A 86 -6.80 21.71 -8.06
CA TYR A 86 -6.01 21.52 -9.27
C TYR A 86 -5.43 20.11 -9.25
N VAL A 87 -5.96 19.24 -10.12
CA VAL A 87 -5.37 17.94 -10.39
C VAL A 87 -4.08 18.20 -11.16
N ASP A 88 -2.94 17.81 -10.59
CA ASP A 88 -1.68 17.83 -11.34
C ASP A 88 -1.76 16.74 -12.41
N TYR A 89 -2.17 17.14 -13.61
CA TYR A 89 -2.32 16.24 -14.76
C TYR A 89 -1.02 15.52 -15.10
N ARG A 90 0.14 16.12 -14.82
CA ARG A 90 1.44 15.49 -15.05
C ARG A 90 1.69 14.37 -14.05
N ALA A 91 1.53 14.64 -12.76
CA ALA A 91 1.69 13.62 -11.72
C ALA A 91 0.70 12.45 -11.90
N LEU A 92 -0.51 12.74 -12.37
CA LEU A 92 -1.50 11.73 -12.73
C LEU A 92 -1.06 10.92 -13.97
N ALA A 93 -0.62 11.58 -15.03
CA ALA A 93 -0.14 10.92 -16.24
C ALA A 93 1.07 10.01 -15.95
N ASP A 94 2.03 10.48 -15.16
CA ASP A 94 3.20 9.69 -14.75
C ASP A 94 2.77 8.43 -13.97
N SER A 95 1.80 8.57 -13.06
CA SER A 95 1.25 7.43 -12.32
C SER A 95 0.53 6.43 -13.24
N LEU A 96 -0.30 6.91 -14.19
CA LEU A 96 -0.99 6.05 -15.16
C LEU A 96 -0.03 5.32 -16.10
N LEU A 97 0.97 6.02 -16.63
CA LEU A 97 2.00 5.42 -17.49
C LEU A 97 2.76 4.32 -16.75
N TYR A 98 3.10 4.57 -15.48
CA TYR A 98 3.77 3.58 -14.65
C TYR A 98 2.87 2.36 -14.35
N ILE A 99 1.57 2.55 -14.08
CA ILE A 99 0.62 1.44 -13.93
C ILE A 99 0.48 0.65 -15.24
N ALA A 100 0.48 1.33 -16.39
CA ALA A 100 0.44 0.66 -17.70
C ALA A 100 1.69 -0.20 -17.92
N MET A 101 2.86 0.30 -17.54
CA MET A 101 4.11 -0.47 -17.55
C MET A 101 4.02 -1.71 -16.65
N ILE A 102 3.49 -1.58 -15.44
CA ILE A 102 3.27 -2.73 -14.55
C ILE A 102 2.31 -3.74 -15.18
N ALA A 103 1.22 -3.27 -15.82
CA ALA A 103 0.27 -4.16 -16.46
C ALA A 103 0.90 -4.95 -17.62
N LEU A 104 1.79 -4.33 -18.40
CA LEU A 104 2.57 -5.02 -19.43
C LEU A 104 3.52 -6.05 -18.83
N LEU A 105 4.25 -5.69 -17.77
CA LEU A 105 5.13 -6.62 -17.05
C LEU A 105 4.35 -7.81 -16.48
N ALA A 106 3.18 -7.55 -15.88
CA ALA A 106 2.30 -8.59 -15.38
C ALA A 106 1.80 -9.49 -16.52
N GLY A 107 1.41 -8.92 -17.66
CA GLY A 107 1.04 -9.70 -18.86
C GLY A 107 2.17 -10.61 -19.35
N PHE A 108 3.41 -10.14 -19.28
CA PHE A 108 4.60 -10.92 -19.64
C PHE A 108 4.91 -12.02 -18.61
N LEU A 109 4.97 -11.67 -17.33
CA LEU A 109 5.25 -12.61 -16.24
C LEU A 109 4.17 -13.69 -16.14
N PHE A 110 2.91 -13.33 -16.34
CA PHE A 110 1.77 -14.26 -16.31
C PHE A 110 1.49 -14.94 -17.66
N SER A 111 2.42 -14.84 -18.62
CA SER A 111 2.33 -15.56 -19.88
C SER A 111 2.64 -17.05 -19.71
N SER A 112 2.10 -17.88 -20.62
CA SER A 112 2.35 -19.33 -20.58
C SER A 112 3.82 -19.71 -20.77
N VAL A 113 4.64 -18.80 -21.32
CA VAL A 113 6.08 -19.00 -21.50
C VAL A 113 6.81 -18.91 -20.16
N CYS A 114 6.42 -17.97 -19.29
CA CYS A 114 7.08 -17.76 -18.00
C CYS A 114 6.54 -18.69 -16.90
N LEU A 115 5.22 -18.97 -16.87
CA LEU A 115 4.65 -19.90 -15.89
C LEU A 115 4.87 -21.36 -16.26
N GLY A 116 5.03 -21.68 -17.54
CA GLY A 116 5.02 -23.06 -18.03
C GLY A 116 3.63 -23.69 -18.09
N HIS A 117 2.57 -22.99 -17.66
CA HIS A 117 1.18 -23.35 -17.86
C HIS A 117 0.34 -22.12 -18.24
N LYS A 118 -0.87 -22.34 -18.74
CA LYS A 118 -1.81 -21.24 -19.00
C LYS A 118 -2.45 -20.85 -17.67
N ALA A 119 -2.26 -19.59 -17.26
CA ALA A 119 -2.92 -19.05 -16.08
C ALA A 119 -4.44 -19.01 -16.31
N GLU A 120 -5.21 -19.53 -15.36
CA GLU A 120 -6.66 -19.55 -15.45
C GLU A 120 -7.26 -18.16 -15.17
N VAL A 121 -8.45 -17.89 -15.71
CA VAL A 121 -9.15 -16.62 -15.48
C VAL A 121 -9.38 -16.38 -13.99
N ARG A 122 -9.65 -17.44 -13.21
CA ARG A 122 -9.91 -17.38 -11.77
C ARG A 122 -8.67 -16.92 -10.99
N GLU A 123 -7.49 -17.43 -11.36
CA GLU A 123 -6.19 -17.04 -10.79
C GLU A 123 -5.93 -15.55 -11.04
N MET A 124 -6.08 -15.13 -12.30
CA MET A 124 -5.89 -13.74 -12.71
C MET A 124 -6.87 -12.78 -12.01
N VAL A 125 -8.11 -13.22 -11.77
CA VAL A 125 -9.11 -12.43 -11.04
C VAL A 125 -8.71 -12.29 -9.57
N LEU A 126 -8.32 -13.37 -8.89
CA LEU A 126 -7.89 -13.30 -7.49
C LEU A 126 -6.67 -12.40 -7.31
N MET A 127 -5.64 -12.59 -8.15
CA MET A 127 -4.45 -11.74 -8.13
C MET A 127 -4.79 -10.28 -8.41
N SER A 128 -5.72 -10.01 -9.34
CA SER A 128 -6.19 -8.65 -9.61
C SER A 128 -6.86 -8.02 -8.39
N VAL A 129 -7.72 -8.77 -7.69
CA VAL A 129 -8.39 -8.29 -6.47
C VAL A 129 -7.37 -7.99 -5.37
N PHE A 130 -6.40 -8.88 -5.16
CA PHE A 130 -5.34 -8.66 -4.16
C PHE A 130 -4.42 -7.51 -4.54
N PHE A 131 -4.11 -7.32 -5.82
CA PHE A 131 -3.34 -6.17 -6.28
C PHE A 131 -4.07 -4.86 -5.99
N VAL A 132 -5.36 -4.77 -6.32
CA VAL A 132 -6.19 -3.59 -6.05
C VAL A 132 -6.30 -3.35 -4.54
N LEU A 133 -6.44 -4.40 -3.74
CA LEU A 133 -6.48 -4.32 -2.28
C LEU A 133 -5.17 -3.71 -1.74
N VAL A 134 -4.02 -4.27 -2.12
CA VAL A 134 -2.70 -3.78 -1.67
C VAL A 134 -2.48 -2.34 -2.11
N TYR A 135 -2.70 -2.04 -3.39
CA TYR A 135 -2.54 -0.69 -3.94
C TYR A 135 -3.48 0.32 -3.25
N GLY A 136 -4.76 -0.02 -3.12
CA GLY A 136 -5.79 0.80 -2.49
C GLY A 136 -5.44 1.10 -1.04
N LEU A 137 -5.08 0.09 -0.24
CA LEU A 137 -4.68 0.29 1.15
C LEU A 137 -3.43 1.16 1.27
N THR A 138 -2.43 0.99 0.42
CA THR A 138 -1.24 1.86 0.43
C THR A 138 -1.61 3.31 0.13
N THR A 139 -2.42 3.56 -0.92
CA THR A 139 -2.84 4.93 -1.26
C THR A 139 -3.71 5.58 -0.18
N PHE A 140 -4.55 4.81 0.51
CA PHE A 140 -5.40 5.31 1.58
C PHE A 140 -4.61 5.57 2.88
N SER A 141 -3.63 4.72 3.17
CA SER A 141 -2.81 4.83 4.38
C SER A 141 -2.02 6.15 4.39
N LEU A 142 -1.43 6.54 3.26
CA LEU A 142 -0.73 7.83 3.15
C LEU A 142 -1.60 9.07 3.39
N LYS A 143 -2.93 8.97 3.20
CA LYS A 143 -3.85 10.08 3.47
C LYS A 143 -4.12 10.27 4.97
N THR A 144 -3.85 9.25 5.78
CA THR A 144 -4.16 9.28 7.20
C THR A 144 -2.94 9.81 7.95
N PRO A 145 -3.06 10.90 8.75
CA PRO A 145 -1.91 11.51 9.44
C PRO A 145 -1.21 10.55 10.41
N ALA A 146 -1.94 9.55 10.91
CA ALA A 146 -1.38 8.49 11.75
C ALA A 146 -0.44 7.52 11.00
N PHE A 147 -0.43 7.51 9.67
CA PHE A 147 0.38 6.59 8.83
C PHE A 147 1.20 7.35 7.79
N SER A 148 1.49 8.63 8.03
CA SER A 148 2.27 9.46 7.11
C SER A 148 3.75 9.07 7.01
N SER A 149 4.26 8.25 7.94
CA SER A 149 5.62 7.73 7.87
C SER A 149 5.70 6.52 6.92
N PRO A 150 6.71 6.46 6.02
CA PRO A 150 6.91 5.35 5.09
C PRO A 150 6.95 3.97 5.77
N TYR A 151 7.47 3.93 7.01
CA TYR A 151 7.63 2.70 7.78
C TYR A 151 6.32 2.19 8.40
N MET A 152 5.31 3.07 8.54
CA MET A 152 4.02 2.70 9.13
C MET A 152 3.08 2.01 8.14
N LEU A 153 3.37 2.09 6.83
CA LEU A 153 2.60 1.42 5.79
C LEU A 153 2.57 -0.11 5.97
N GLY A 154 3.62 -0.69 6.55
CA GLY A 154 3.68 -2.11 6.86
C GLY A 154 2.70 -2.60 7.92
N ILE A 155 2.06 -1.69 8.68
CA ILE A 155 1.07 -2.04 9.69
C ILE A 155 -0.28 -2.42 9.05
N ILE A 156 -0.67 -1.70 8.00
CA ILE A 156 -2.02 -1.83 7.40
C ILE A 156 -2.01 -2.81 6.25
N VAL A 157 -1.00 -2.75 5.38
CA VAL A 157 -1.02 -3.46 4.10
C VAL A 157 -0.82 -4.96 4.34
N PRO A 158 -1.82 -5.83 4.09
CA PRO A 158 -1.75 -7.27 4.36
C PRO A 158 -1.02 -7.99 3.22
N SER A 159 0.20 -7.53 2.91
CA SER A 159 1.00 -8.02 1.77
C SER A 159 1.34 -9.50 1.91
N ALA A 160 1.71 -9.93 3.12
CA ALA A 160 2.02 -11.32 3.42
C ALA A 160 0.81 -12.25 3.23
N PHE A 161 -0.37 -11.84 3.71
CA PHE A 161 -1.61 -12.62 3.52
C PHE A 161 -1.87 -12.92 2.04
N CYS A 162 -1.81 -11.89 1.19
CA CYS A 162 -2.02 -12.06 -0.26
C CYS A 162 -0.99 -13.02 -0.88
N ALA A 163 0.29 -12.88 -0.53
CA ALA A 163 1.36 -13.73 -1.03
C ALA A 163 1.20 -15.20 -0.59
N MET A 164 0.80 -15.43 0.67
CA MET A 164 0.57 -16.77 1.22
C MET A 164 -0.60 -17.48 0.54
N ILE A 165 -1.73 -16.79 0.34
CA ILE A 165 -2.91 -17.38 -0.32
C ILE A 165 -2.56 -17.80 -1.76
N ILE A 166 -1.90 -16.93 -2.52
CA ILE A 166 -1.48 -17.26 -3.89
C ILE A 166 -0.51 -18.44 -3.88
N ALA A 167 0.42 -18.48 -2.92
CA ALA A 167 1.40 -19.56 -2.81
C ALA A 167 0.76 -20.93 -2.52
N ILE A 168 -0.31 -20.96 -1.72
CA ILE A 168 -1.02 -22.20 -1.35
C ILE A 168 -1.94 -22.68 -2.47
N LEU A 169 -2.64 -21.76 -3.14
CA LEU A 169 -3.67 -22.11 -4.12
C LEU A 169 -3.10 -22.39 -5.51
N PHE A 170 -2.13 -21.59 -5.96
CA PHE A 170 -1.67 -21.60 -7.35
C PHE A 170 -0.19 -22.01 -7.46
N GLY A 171 0.62 -21.63 -6.47
CA GLY A 171 1.96 -22.16 -6.30
C GLY A 171 3.02 -21.11 -6.00
N GLN A 172 4.26 -21.58 -5.81
CA GLN A 172 5.40 -20.73 -5.46
C GLN A 172 5.70 -19.67 -6.51
N LEU A 173 5.70 -20.06 -7.78
CA LEU A 173 6.14 -19.21 -8.89
C LEU A 173 5.15 -18.06 -9.12
N ASP A 174 3.85 -18.36 -9.10
CA ASP A 174 2.77 -17.36 -9.13
C ASP A 174 2.90 -16.33 -8.02
N ALA A 175 3.13 -16.79 -6.79
CA ALA A 175 3.27 -15.91 -5.65
C ALA A 175 4.53 -15.01 -5.74
N VAL A 176 5.64 -15.53 -6.27
CA VAL A 176 6.85 -14.73 -6.51
C VAL A 176 6.60 -13.66 -7.57
N PHE A 177 6.01 -14.00 -8.71
CA PHE A 177 5.68 -13.02 -9.75
C PHE A 177 4.70 -11.97 -9.24
N PHE A 178 3.67 -12.40 -8.50
CA PHE A 178 2.73 -11.49 -7.87
C PHE A 178 3.42 -10.56 -6.86
N SER A 179 4.37 -11.06 -6.07
CA SER A 179 5.13 -10.25 -5.10
C SER A 179 5.91 -9.13 -5.79
N VAL A 180 6.56 -9.44 -6.91
CA VAL A 180 7.28 -8.44 -7.72
C VAL A 180 6.30 -7.38 -8.24
N VAL A 181 5.22 -7.80 -8.89
CA VAL A 181 4.21 -6.90 -9.45
C VAL A 181 3.57 -6.02 -8.37
N ALA A 182 3.15 -6.61 -7.24
CA ALA A 182 2.54 -5.91 -6.12
C ALA A 182 3.49 -4.89 -5.49
N SER A 183 4.77 -5.24 -5.29
CA SER A 183 5.76 -4.31 -4.74
C SER A 183 5.99 -3.09 -5.63
N LEU A 184 6.05 -3.28 -6.96
CA LEU A 184 6.12 -2.17 -7.92
C LEU A 184 4.85 -1.31 -7.87
N GLY A 185 3.68 -1.93 -7.66
CA GLY A 185 2.42 -1.22 -7.40
C GLY A 185 2.50 -0.36 -6.13
N VAL A 186 3.05 -0.90 -5.04
CA VAL A 186 3.28 -0.17 -3.79
C VAL A 186 4.21 1.02 -4.00
N LEU A 187 5.28 0.88 -4.79
CA LEU A 187 6.18 2.00 -5.13
C LEU A 187 5.41 3.17 -5.77
N ASN A 188 4.49 2.87 -6.70
CA ASN A 188 3.69 3.93 -7.32
C ASN A 188 2.68 4.55 -6.32
N ALA A 189 1.99 3.68 -5.57
CA ALA A 189 1.00 4.09 -4.59
C ALA A 189 1.61 4.96 -3.49
N SER A 190 2.83 4.64 -3.05
CA SER A 190 3.57 5.38 -2.02
C SER A 190 4.15 6.72 -2.50
N GLY A 191 4.04 7.05 -3.79
CA GLY A 191 4.63 8.27 -4.34
C GLY A 191 6.11 8.14 -4.70
N PHE A 192 6.51 6.93 -5.12
CA PHE A 192 7.89 6.56 -5.49
C PHE A 192 8.86 6.47 -4.31
N GLU A 193 8.36 6.14 -3.12
CA GLU A 193 9.20 5.83 -1.97
C GLU A 193 9.73 4.40 -2.02
N LEU A 194 11.06 4.25 -1.86
CA LEU A 194 11.75 2.96 -1.95
C LEU A 194 11.51 2.07 -0.71
N VAL A 195 11.41 2.66 0.48
CA VAL A 195 11.29 1.90 1.74
C VAL A 195 10.06 0.99 1.75
N PRO A 196 8.84 1.48 1.46
CA PRO A 196 7.64 0.61 1.45
C PRO A 196 7.71 -0.47 0.36
N MET A 197 8.32 -0.18 -0.79
CA MET A 197 8.51 -1.14 -1.87
C MET A 197 9.43 -2.29 -1.44
N LEU A 198 10.61 -1.96 -0.91
CA LEU A 198 11.61 -2.94 -0.46
C LEU A 198 11.05 -3.81 0.66
N TYR A 199 10.39 -3.18 1.64
CA TYR A 199 9.72 -3.90 2.72
C TYR A 199 8.66 -4.87 2.18
N THR A 200 7.77 -4.40 1.30
CA THR A 200 6.69 -5.22 0.74
C THR A 200 7.25 -6.43 -0.01
N VAL A 201 8.26 -6.24 -0.87
CA VAL A 201 8.83 -7.36 -1.64
C VAL A 201 9.51 -8.38 -0.73
N ALA A 202 10.27 -7.91 0.29
CA ALA A 202 10.98 -8.79 1.21
C ALA A 202 10.01 -9.65 2.02
N ILE A 203 8.92 -9.07 2.51
CA ILE A 203 7.91 -9.75 3.31
C ILE A 203 7.09 -10.72 2.46
N MET A 204 6.66 -10.33 1.26
CA MET A 204 5.90 -11.21 0.38
C MET A 204 6.73 -12.43 -0.04
N LEU A 205 7.99 -12.24 -0.44
CA LEU A 205 8.89 -13.35 -0.79
C LEU A 205 9.16 -14.27 0.40
N SER A 206 9.39 -13.69 1.58
CA SER A 206 9.57 -14.47 2.82
C SER A 206 8.33 -15.30 3.13
N ALA A 207 7.14 -14.69 3.04
CA ALA A 207 5.87 -15.36 3.29
C ALA A 207 5.62 -16.50 2.29
N THR A 208 5.85 -16.26 0.99
CA THR A 208 5.79 -17.31 -0.05
C THR A 208 6.73 -18.48 0.28
N ARG A 209 7.96 -18.19 0.70
CA ARG A 209 8.94 -19.25 0.98
C ARG A 209 8.61 -20.05 2.24
N ILE A 210 8.11 -19.40 3.29
CA ILE A 210 7.72 -20.06 4.54
C ILE A 210 6.60 -21.06 4.29
N VAL A 211 5.60 -20.66 3.50
CA VAL A 211 4.41 -21.50 3.27
C VAL A 211 4.68 -22.72 2.40
N ARG A 212 5.78 -22.73 1.62
CA ARG A 212 6.20 -23.90 0.83
C ARG A 212 6.29 -25.20 1.64
N GLY A 213 6.71 -25.11 2.89
CA GLY A 213 7.00 -26.28 3.74
C GLY A 213 5.82 -26.72 4.61
N ILE A 214 4.69 -26.04 4.52
CA ILE A 214 3.53 -26.26 5.40
C ILE A 214 2.76 -27.48 4.92
N GLN A 215 2.52 -28.43 5.84
CA GLN A 215 1.74 -29.64 5.56
C GLN A 215 0.46 -29.68 6.39
N ARG A 216 0.46 -29.10 7.60
CA ARG A 216 -0.70 -29.09 8.49
C ARG A 216 -1.23 -27.67 8.66
N ARG A 217 -2.55 -27.54 8.84
CA ARG A 217 -3.19 -26.24 9.12
C ARG A 217 -2.58 -25.57 10.36
N MET A 218 -2.20 -26.32 11.39
CA MET A 218 -1.54 -25.75 12.57
C MET A 218 -0.15 -25.13 12.28
N ASP A 219 0.56 -25.58 11.24
CA ASP A 219 1.88 -25.04 10.89
C ASP A 219 1.76 -23.61 10.36
N LEU A 220 0.57 -23.17 9.90
CA LEU A 220 0.31 -21.77 9.53
C LEU A 220 0.41 -20.81 10.72
N VAL A 221 0.13 -21.28 11.94
CA VAL A 221 0.30 -20.48 13.16
C VAL A 221 1.79 -20.28 13.46
N VAL A 222 2.61 -21.32 13.26
CA VAL A 222 4.07 -21.21 13.44
C VAL A 222 4.66 -20.30 12.36
N ALA A 223 4.18 -20.42 11.12
CA ALA A 223 4.56 -19.55 10.03
C ALA A 223 4.24 -18.07 10.31
N SER A 224 3.10 -17.77 10.94
CA SER A 224 2.71 -16.40 11.27
C SER A 224 3.60 -15.78 12.34
N VAL A 225 4.02 -16.55 13.35
CA VAL A 225 4.98 -16.09 14.36
C VAL A 225 6.34 -15.79 13.73
N LEU A 226 6.85 -16.68 12.87
CA LEU A 226 8.10 -16.45 12.15
C LEU A 226 8.02 -15.20 11.28
N LEU A 227 6.88 -15.01 10.60
CA LEU A 227 6.63 -13.85 9.77
C LEU A 227 6.58 -12.55 10.58
N SER A 228 6.02 -12.54 11.80
CA SER A 228 6.07 -11.39 12.70
C SER A 228 7.49 -10.97 13.06
N VAL A 229 8.36 -11.94 13.34
CA VAL A 229 9.78 -11.67 13.64
C VAL A 229 10.48 -11.08 12.42
N LEU A 230 10.27 -11.65 11.24
CA LEU A 230 10.84 -11.11 10.00
C LEU A 230 10.34 -9.70 9.70
N ASN A 231 9.05 -9.45 9.89
CA ASN A 231 8.43 -8.14 9.73
C ASN A 231 9.13 -7.05 10.54
N VAL A 232 9.36 -7.31 11.82
CA VAL A 232 10.10 -6.38 12.70
C VAL A 232 11.55 -6.25 12.25
N ALA A 233 12.22 -7.37 11.95
CA ALA A 233 13.61 -7.38 11.54
C ALA A 233 13.85 -6.56 10.25
N PHE A 234 13.01 -6.72 9.24
CA PHE A 234 13.13 -5.98 7.98
C PHE A 234 12.91 -4.48 8.18
N ILE A 235 11.95 -4.05 9.01
CA ILE A 235 11.79 -2.62 9.31
C ILE A 235 13.00 -2.07 10.04
N MET A 236 13.53 -2.79 11.05
CA MET A 236 14.74 -2.36 11.74
C MET A 236 15.92 -2.19 10.76
N LEU A 237 16.13 -3.17 9.88
CA LEU A 237 17.20 -3.11 8.89
C LEU A 237 17.02 -1.94 7.91
N LEU A 238 15.81 -1.71 7.43
CA LEU A 238 15.53 -0.58 6.53
C LEU A 238 15.75 0.77 7.23
N LYS A 239 15.35 0.92 8.50
CA LYS A 239 15.66 2.14 9.27
C LYS A 239 17.15 2.38 9.41
N VAL A 240 17.94 1.34 9.70
CA VAL A 240 19.41 1.45 9.76
C VAL A 240 19.99 1.82 8.39
N MET A 241 19.53 1.18 7.31
CA MET A 241 20.04 1.42 5.95
C MET A 241 19.78 2.84 5.45
N PHE A 242 18.60 3.40 5.75
CA PHE A 242 18.21 4.75 5.35
C PHE A 242 18.59 5.82 6.40
N ASN A 243 19.42 5.46 7.38
CA ASN A 243 19.94 6.32 8.43
C ASN A 243 18.85 7.07 9.22
N ASP A 244 17.76 6.36 9.51
CA ASP A 244 16.64 6.88 10.30
C ASP A 244 16.79 6.52 11.78
N SER A 245 16.18 7.30 12.66
CA SER A 245 16.23 7.08 14.09
C SER A 245 15.50 5.79 14.49
N LEU A 246 16.18 4.96 15.28
CA LEU A 246 15.60 3.73 15.84
C LEU A 246 14.69 4.02 17.05
N GLY A 247 14.77 5.22 17.62
CA GLY A 247 14.08 5.60 18.85
C GLY A 247 12.61 6.01 18.64
N HIS A 248 11.78 5.72 19.65
CA HIS A 248 10.41 6.21 19.88
C HIS A 248 9.26 5.67 19.02
N GLU A 249 9.49 4.79 18.04
CA GLU A 249 8.39 4.17 17.26
C GLU A 249 8.06 2.72 17.67
N MET A 250 7.92 2.47 18.98
CA MET A 250 7.52 1.14 19.50
C MET A 250 6.19 0.67 18.90
N ILE A 251 5.29 1.62 18.60
CA ILE A 251 4.01 1.37 17.95
C ILE A 251 4.19 0.81 16.53
N ALA A 252 5.17 1.29 15.77
CA ALA A 252 5.41 0.80 14.41
C ALA A 252 5.89 -0.65 14.41
N TYR A 253 6.85 -0.97 15.28
CA TYR A 253 7.33 -2.35 15.43
C TYR A 253 6.22 -3.30 15.91
N ALA A 254 5.43 -2.88 16.90
CA ALA A 254 4.31 -3.67 17.41
C ALA A 254 3.23 -3.87 16.34
N GLY A 255 2.88 -2.82 15.58
CA GLY A 255 1.87 -2.87 14.53
C GLY A 255 2.28 -3.78 13.37
N VAL A 256 3.56 -3.76 12.98
CA VAL A 256 4.10 -4.61 11.92
C VAL A 256 4.26 -6.06 12.36
N ALA A 257 4.66 -6.30 13.62
CA ALA A 257 4.63 -7.63 14.22
C ALA A 257 3.21 -8.21 14.22
N PHE A 258 2.23 -7.39 14.61
CA PHE A 258 0.82 -7.75 14.62
C PHE A 258 0.32 -8.03 13.20
N ASN A 259 0.66 -7.22 12.21
CA ASN A 259 0.30 -7.44 10.81
C ASN A 259 0.81 -8.80 10.29
N GLY A 260 2.06 -9.15 10.60
CA GLY A 260 2.64 -10.46 10.23
C GLY A 260 1.89 -11.64 10.86
N PHE A 261 1.55 -11.53 12.14
CA PHE A 261 0.84 -12.58 12.87
C PHE A 261 -0.60 -12.72 12.36
N PHE A 262 -1.28 -11.58 12.24
CA PHE A 262 -2.67 -11.49 11.81
C PHE A 262 -2.84 -11.96 10.37
N SER A 263 -1.86 -11.70 9.50
CA SER A 263 -1.85 -12.21 8.13
C SER A 263 -1.98 -13.73 8.07
N GLY A 264 -1.25 -14.48 8.92
CA GLY A 264 -1.39 -15.94 8.96
C GLY A 264 -2.72 -16.43 9.53
N ILE A 265 -3.30 -15.72 10.49
CA ILE A 265 -4.67 -16.01 10.99
C ILE A 265 -5.70 -15.77 9.88
N LEU A 266 -5.56 -14.69 9.12
CA LEU A 266 -6.42 -14.41 7.97
C LEU A 266 -6.28 -15.52 6.92
N VAL A 267 -5.07 -16.03 6.65
CA VAL A 267 -4.90 -17.17 5.74
C VAL A 267 -5.73 -18.35 6.21
N LEU A 268 -5.63 -18.73 7.49
CA LEU A 268 -6.40 -19.84 8.05
C LEU A 268 -7.92 -19.65 7.89
N GLY A 269 -8.43 -18.44 8.12
CA GLY A 269 -9.85 -18.14 8.03
C GLY A 269 -10.38 -18.08 6.59
N PHE A 270 -9.60 -17.55 5.66
CA PHE A 270 -10.02 -17.31 4.27
C PHE A 270 -9.65 -18.41 3.29
N LEU A 271 -8.74 -19.33 3.65
CA LEU A 271 -8.29 -20.37 2.75
C LEU A 271 -9.43 -21.30 2.31
N THR A 272 -10.18 -21.90 3.26
CA THR A 272 -11.27 -22.84 2.92
C THR A 272 -12.38 -22.17 2.08
N PRO A 273 -12.89 -20.97 2.43
CA PRO A 273 -13.85 -20.27 1.57
C PRO A 273 -13.32 -19.98 0.15
N LEU A 274 -12.06 -19.55 0.02
CA LEU A 274 -11.46 -19.26 -1.28
C LEU A 274 -11.27 -20.53 -2.13
N GLU A 275 -10.87 -21.64 -1.53
CA GLU A 275 -10.79 -22.94 -2.21
C GLU A 275 -12.14 -23.36 -2.80
N MET A 276 -13.23 -23.18 -2.04
CA MET A 276 -14.58 -23.52 -2.50
C MET A 276 -15.04 -22.62 -3.66
N ILE A 277 -14.84 -21.30 -3.54
CA ILE A 277 -15.24 -20.33 -4.59
C ILE A 277 -14.44 -20.53 -5.88
N LEU A 278 -13.13 -20.75 -5.74
CA LEU A 278 -12.22 -20.92 -6.89
C LEU A 278 -12.31 -22.33 -7.47
N ASN A 279 -12.91 -23.28 -6.75
CA ASN A 279 -12.95 -24.70 -7.07
C ASN A 279 -11.55 -25.29 -7.33
N THR A 280 -10.56 -24.79 -6.59
CA THR A 280 -9.16 -25.22 -6.70
C THR A 280 -8.87 -26.20 -5.58
N ALA A 281 -8.19 -27.31 -5.90
CA ALA A 281 -7.73 -28.25 -4.91
C ALA A 281 -6.38 -27.77 -4.36
N SER A 282 -6.39 -27.10 -3.20
CA SER A 282 -5.15 -26.78 -2.51
C SER A 282 -4.46 -28.06 -2.01
N VAL A 283 -3.19 -27.94 -1.63
CA VAL A 283 -2.44 -29.03 -0.98
C VAL A 283 -3.20 -29.58 0.25
N PHE A 284 -3.89 -28.73 1.00
CA PHE A 284 -4.67 -29.18 2.15
C PHE A 284 -5.87 -30.03 1.74
N ARG A 285 -6.60 -29.62 0.70
CA ARG A 285 -7.75 -30.40 0.20
C ARG A 285 -7.31 -31.72 -0.44
N LEU A 286 -6.17 -31.74 -1.14
CA LEU A 286 -5.57 -32.97 -1.66
C LEU A 286 -5.12 -33.89 -0.53
N MET A 287 -4.57 -33.34 0.56
CA MET A 287 -4.16 -34.12 1.72
C MET A 287 -5.38 -34.69 2.47
N ASP A 288 -6.43 -33.89 2.68
CA ASP A 288 -7.70 -34.31 3.29
C ASP A 288 -8.43 -35.39 2.47
N LEU A 289 -8.30 -35.36 1.14
CA LEU A 289 -8.82 -36.40 0.22
C LEU A 289 -7.93 -37.64 0.14
N SER A 290 -6.61 -37.49 0.33
CA SER A 290 -5.67 -38.63 0.37
C SER A 290 -5.73 -39.41 1.68
N ASP A 291 -6.28 -38.82 2.74
CA ASP A 291 -6.51 -39.50 4.00
C ASP A 291 -7.68 -40.49 3.85
N LEU A 292 -7.33 -41.75 3.63
CA LEU A 292 -8.26 -42.88 3.50
C LEU A 292 -9.11 -43.12 4.76
N ASN A 293 -8.82 -42.43 5.87
CA ASN A 293 -9.60 -42.48 7.10
C ASN A 293 -10.72 -41.42 7.15
N ASN A 294 -10.89 -40.63 6.08
CA ASN A 294 -11.92 -39.60 6.00
C ASN A 294 -13.31 -40.23 5.77
N PRO A 295 -14.33 -39.93 6.61
CA PRO A 295 -15.67 -40.53 6.52
C PRO A 295 -16.42 -40.23 5.21
N THR A 296 -15.89 -39.37 4.34
CA THR A 296 -16.47 -39.05 3.02
C THR A 296 -16.16 -40.10 1.93
N MET A 297 -15.26 -41.05 2.18
CA MET A 297 -14.94 -42.17 1.26
C MET A 297 -15.50 -43.53 1.71
N LYS A 298 -16.43 -43.56 2.68
CA LYS A 298 -17.24 -44.75 3.00
C LYS A 298 -18.61 -44.69 2.33
#